data_AF-A0A7X6T2Q8-F1
#
_entry.id   AF-A0A7X6T2Q8-F1
#
_cell.length_a   1.000
_cell.length_b   1.000
_cell.length_c   1.000
_cell.angle_alpha   90.00
_cell.angle_beta   90.00
_cell.angle_gamma   90.00
#
_symmetry.space_group_name_H-M   'P 1'
#
loop_
_entity.id
_entity.type
_entity.pdbx_description
1 polymer ?
#
loop_
_entity_poly.entity_id
_entity_poly.type
_entity_poly.pdbx_seq_one_letter_code
_entity_poly.pdbx_strand_id
1 'polypeptide(L)'
;FIRLPFVVEGLILGAAGGILAFFAEWGIYTLLTERVAVGSEGLQLISVIPFSELMSPVLFGFLGIGIAVGVFGGMNAIRSYLKV
;
A
#
# COMPACT_ATOMS: atom_id res chain seq x y z
N PHE A 1 -16.12 19.47 17.08
CA PHE A 1 -16.92 18.25 16.86
C PHE A 1 -17.13 17.88 15.39
N ILE A 2 -17.20 18.83 14.44
CA ILE A 2 -17.45 18.53 13.00
C ILE A 2 -16.24 18.00 12.20
N ARG A 3 -15.00 18.12 12.72
CA ARG A 3 -13.75 17.84 11.97
C ARG A 3 -13.26 16.39 12.10
N LEU A 4 -13.55 15.75 13.24
CA LEU A 4 -13.19 14.37 13.54
C LEU A 4 -13.78 13.33 12.57
N PRO A 5 -15.06 13.40 12.13
CA PRO A 5 -15.61 12.40 11.21
C PRO A 5 -14.88 12.38 9.85
N PHE A 6 -14.47 13.54 9.32
CA PHE A 6 -13.74 13.62 8.05
C PHE A 6 -12.34 13.01 8.11
N VAL A 7 -11.66 13.11 9.26
CA VAL A 7 -10.35 12.46 9.45
C VAL A 7 -10.52 10.94 9.52
N VAL A 8 -11.58 10.45 10.18
CA VAL A 8 -11.89 9.01 10.26
C VAL A 8 -12.23 8.46 8.88
N GLU A 9 -13.02 9.18 8.08
CA GLU A 9 -13.36 8.77 6.72
C GLU A 9 -12.13 8.75 5.80
N GLY A 10 -11.27 9.77 5.89
CA GLY A 10 -9.97 9.79 5.21
C GLY A 10 -9.05 8.65 5.62
N LEU A 11 -8.98 8.33 6.92
CA LEU A 11 -8.20 7.20 7.45
C LEU A 11 -8.69 5.86 6.91
N ILE A 12 -10.01 5.63 6.89
CA ILE A 12 -10.61 4.38 6.38
C ILE A 12 -10.30 4.22 4.88
N LEU A 13 -10.47 5.29 4.09
CA LEU A 13 -10.14 5.27 2.66
C LEU A 13 -8.64 5.07 2.41
N GLY A 14 -7.78 5.70 3.21
CA GLY A 14 -6.33 5.55 3.13
C GLY A 14 -5.86 4.14 3.51
N ALA A 15 -6.44 3.56 4.56
CA ALA A 15 -6.17 2.18 4.98
C ALA A 15 -6.65 1.17 3.92
N ALA A 16 -7.86 1.36 3.37
CA ALA A 16 -8.37 0.53 2.28
C ALA A 16 -7.46 0.61 1.03
N GLY A 17 -6.99 1.81 0.67
CA GLY A 17 -6.03 2.00 -0.42
C GLY A 17 -4.68 1.32 -0.17
N GLY A 18 -4.15 1.40 1.06
CA GLY A 18 -2.92 0.72 1.45
C GLY A 18 -3.02 -0.80 1.36
N ILE A 19 -4.15 -1.37 1.80
CA ILE A 19 -4.42 -2.81 1.70
C ILE A 19 -4.55 -3.24 0.22
N LEU A 20 -5.30 -2.49 -0.58
CA LEU A 20 -5.43 -2.78 -2.02
C LEU A 20 -4.09 -2.74 -2.75
N ALA A 21 -3.25 -1.76 -2.43
CA ALA A 21 -1.94 -1.64 -3.03
C ALA A 21 -0.98 -2.77 -2.59
N PHE A 22 -1.07 -3.22 -1.34
CA PHE A 22 -0.35 -4.41 -0.87
C PHE A 22 -0.74 -5.68 -1.66
N PHE A 23 -2.04 -5.91 -1.90
CA PHE A 23 -2.49 -7.03 -2.73
C PHE A 23 -2.06 -6.90 -4.19
N ALA A 24 -2.05 -5.69 -4.74
CA ALA A 24 -1.57 -5.44 -6.09
C ALA A 24 -0.07 -5.74 -6.23
N GLU A 25 0.75 -5.30 -5.26
CA GLU A 25 2.18 -5.61 -5.24
C GLU A 25 2.42 -7.10 -5.09
N TRP A 26 1.69 -7.80 -4.22
CA TRP A 26 1.78 -9.26 -4.09
C TRP A 26 1.48 -9.98 -5.42
N GLY A 27 0.41 -9.57 -6.13
CA GLY A 27 0.07 -10.13 -7.43
C GLY A 27 1.13 -9.87 -8.50
N ILE A 28 1.67 -8.65 -8.55
CA ILE A 28 2.74 -8.28 -9.48
C ILE A 28 4.02 -9.08 -9.18
N TYR A 29 4.39 -9.19 -7.90
CA TYR A 29 5.59 -9.91 -7.45
C TYR A 29 5.51 -11.41 -7.82
N THR A 30 4.39 -12.06 -7.52
CA THR A 30 4.21 -13.50 -7.85
C THR A 30 4.29 -13.73 -9.36
N LEU A 31 3.60 -12.92 -10.17
CA LEU A 31 3.67 -13.00 -11.63
C LEU A 31 5.10 -12.79 -12.15
N LEU A 32 5.81 -11.78 -11.65
CA LEU A 32 7.22 -11.53 -12.04
C LEU A 32 8.10 -12.73 -11.70
N THR A 33 8.01 -13.26 -10.48
CA THR A 33 8.84 -14.40 -10.06
C THR A 33 8.54 -15.67 -10.87
N GLU A 34 7.27 -15.91 -11.22
CA GLU A 34 6.87 -17.05 -12.06
C GLU A 34 7.43 -16.91 -13.49
N ARG A 35 7.29 -15.73 -14.12
CA ARG A 35 7.83 -15.50 -15.48
C ARG A 35 9.34 -15.55 -15.53
N VAL A 36 9.98 -15.02 -14.50
CA VAL A 36 11.44 -15.03 -14.37
C VAL A 36 11.93 -16.46 -14.18
N ALA A 37 11.32 -17.26 -13.30
CA ALA A 37 11.71 -18.66 -13.06
C ALA A 37 11.58 -19.54 -14.32
N VAL A 38 10.59 -19.29 -15.19
CA VAL A 38 10.39 -20.05 -16.43
C VAL A 38 11.38 -19.67 -17.54
N GLY A 39 11.88 -18.43 -17.55
CA GLY A 39 12.69 -17.90 -18.66
C GLY A 39 14.21 -17.94 -18.47
N SER A 40 14.72 -18.40 -17.33
CA SER A 40 16.10 -18.09 -16.94
C SER A 40 16.91 -19.25 -16.38
N GLU A 41 17.45 -20.06 -17.27
CA GLU A 41 18.59 -20.94 -16.97
C GLU A 41 19.83 -20.16 -16.47
N GLY A 42 19.88 -18.83 -16.63
CA GLY A 42 20.96 -17.94 -16.21
C GLY A 42 20.79 -17.22 -14.86
N LEU A 43 19.65 -17.37 -14.15
CA LEU A 43 19.37 -16.63 -12.90
C LEU A 43 19.74 -17.36 -11.61
N GLN A 44 20.45 -18.49 -11.69
CA GLN A 44 20.99 -19.18 -10.51
C GLN A 44 21.93 -18.31 -9.65
N LEU A 45 22.37 -17.15 -10.17
CA LEU A 45 23.19 -16.17 -9.45
C LEU A 45 22.38 -15.12 -8.66
N ILE A 46 21.07 -14.99 -8.89
CA ILE A 46 20.19 -14.06 -8.16
C ILE A 46 19.18 -14.88 -7.37
N SER A 47 19.44 -15.01 -6.07
CA SER A 47 18.48 -15.60 -5.14
C SER A 47 17.31 -14.63 -4.94
N VAL A 48 16.16 -14.96 -5.53
CA VAL A 48 14.92 -14.23 -5.26
C VAL A 48 14.49 -14.55 -3.82
N ILE A 49 14.46 -13.54 -2.96
CA ILE A 49 13.99 -13.68 -1.58
C ILE A 49 12.48 -13.96 -1.61
N PRO A 50 11.99 -14.98 -0.91
CA PRO A 50 10.56 -15.29 -0.90
C PRO A 50 9.75 -14.13 -0.32
N PHE A 51 8.62 -13.81 -0.96
CA PHE A 51 7.75 -12.70 -0.56
C PHE A 51 7.28 -12.80 0.90
N SER A 52 7.23 -14.00 1.47
CA SER A 52 6.90 -14.23 2.89
C SER A 52 7.80 -13.46 3.86
N GLU A 53 9.08 -13.28 3.53
CA GLU A 53 10.03 -12.54 4.37
C GLU A 53 9.85 -11.03 4.22
N LEU A 54 9.45 -10.58 3.02
CA LEU A 54 9.21 -9.17 2.72
C LEU A 54 7.81 -8.70 3.12
N MET A 55 6.90 -9.64 3.39
CA MET A 55 5.50 -9.34 3.69
C MET A 55 5.35 -8.37 4.87
N SER A 56 6.11 -8.57 5.96
CA SER A 56 5.98 -7.72 7.15
C SER A 56 6.47 -6.28 6.92
N PRO A 57 7.70 -6.01 6.42
CA PRO A 57 8.12 -4.63 6.17
C PRO A 57 7.29 -3.94 5.08
N VAL A 58 6.88 -4.66 4.04
CA VAL A 58 6.04 -4.13 2.96
C VAL A 58 4.66 -3.74 3.51
N LEU A 59 4.02 -4.61 4.29
CA LEU A 59 2.72 -4.32 4.89
C LEU A 59 2.77 -3.10 5.82
N PHE A 60 3.79 -2.99 6.67
CA PHE A 60 3.95 -1.80 7.52
C PHE A 60 4.22 -0.53 6.71
N GLY A 61 4.98 -0.62 5.61
CA GLY A 61 5.22 0.49 4.69
C GLY A 61 3.93 0.99 4.04
N PHE A 62 3.15 0.08 3.44
CA PHE A 62 1.89 0.39 2.80
C PHE A 62 0.84 0.91 3.78
N LEU A 63 0.76 0.33 4.98
CA LEU A 63 -0.16 0.79 6.00
C LEU A 63 0.23 2.17 6.54
N GLY A 64 1.53 2.41 6.77
CA GLY A 64 2.06 3.70 7.22
C GLY A 64 1.80 4.82 6.20
N ILE A 65 2.08 4.56 4.93
CA ILE A 65 1.80 5.51 3.84
C ILE A 65 0.29 5.68 3.66
N GLY A 66 -0.50 4.61 3.68
CA GLY A 66 -1.96 4.67 3.56
C GLY A 66 -2.61 5.50 4.66
N ILE A 67 -2.15 5.34 5.90
CA ILE A 67 -2.60 6.17 7.04
C ILE A 67 -2.19 7.63 6.85
N ALA A 68 -0.93 7.89 6.47
CA ALA A 68 -0.46 9.25 6.23
C ALA A 68 -1.30 9.94 5.15
N VAL A 69 -1.46 9.30 3.98
CA VAL A 69 -2.28 9.80 2.88
C VAL A 69 -3.73 9.98 3.29
N GLY A 70 -4.30 9.06 4.08
CA GLY A 70 -5.66 9.15 4.60
C GLY A 70 -5.88 10.35 5.53
N VAL A 71 -4.93 10.62 6.42
CA VAL A 71 -4.97 11.79 7.31
C VAL A 71 -4.82 13.09 6.53
N PHE A 72 -3.85 13.18 5.61
CA PHE A 72 -3.66 14.36 4.75
C PHE A 72 -4.85 14.59 3.83
N GLY A 73 -5.45 13.53 3.28
CA GLY A 73 -6.66 13.58 2.46
C GLY A 73 -7.86 14.10 3.25
N GLY A 74 -8.07 13.59 4.47
CA GLY A 74 -9.12 14.07 5.38
C GLY A 74 -8.95 15.54 5.77
N MET A 75 -7.72 15.99 6.00
CA MET A 75 -7.42 17.40 6.28
C MET A 75 -7.72 18.33 5.09
N ASN A 76 -7.41 17.88 3.86
CA ASN A 76 -7.74 18.63 2.65
C ASN A 76 -9.25 18.65 2.37
N ALA A 77 -9.96 17.55 2.65
CA ALA A 77 -11.42 17.50 2.54
C ALA A 77 -12.10 18.51 3.48
N ILE A 78 -11.58 18.70 4.69
CA ILE A 78 -12.08 19.71 5.64
C ILE A 78 -11.99 21.12 5.05
N ARG A 79 -10.90 21.49 4.37
CA ARG A 79 -10.76 22.80 3.71
C ARG A 79 -11.75 23.01 2.56
N SER A 80 -12.16 21.94 1.89
CA SER A 80 -13.09 22.02 0.76
C SER A 80 -14.56 22.11 1.20
N TYR A 81 -14.95 21.38 2.26
CA TYR A 81 -16.34 21.33 2.74
C TYR A 81 -16.71 22.45 3.71
N LEU A 82 -15.77 22.90 4.54
CA LEU A 82 -15.91 24.14 5.30
C LEU A 82 -15.20 25.21 4.49
N LYS A 83 -15.94 25.95 3.64
CA LYS A 83 -15.45 27.16 2.97
C LYS A 83 -14.90 28.14 4.03
N VAL A 84 -13.61 28.04 4.33
CA VAL A 84 -12.81 29.00 5.09
C VAL A 84 -11.44 29.06 4.42
#